data_AF-A0A084H263-F1
#
_entry.id   AF-A0A084H263-F1
#
_cell.length_a   1.000
_cell.length_b   1.000
_cell.length_c   1.000
_cell.angle_alpha   90.00
_cell.angle_beta   90.00
_cell.angle_gamma   90.00
#
_symmetry.space_group_name_H-M   'P 1'
#
loop_
_entity.id
_entity.type
_entity.pdbx_description
1 polymer ?
#
loop_
_entity_poly.entity_id
_entity_poly.type
_entity_poly.pdbx_seq_one_letter_code
_entity_poly.pdbx_strand_id
1 'polypeptide(L)'
;MANKESILKMMDNELGKLIEHYEHLQVESKKKTVELVKRIEYLENENKQLSKNHKNEIGQEKIDYAFFVDTIDKLIVGSVYQLAEEWTESPTQVKSYLLMVICEKLIENKKIEILIYLLNLIVRNSSILTLNYDRTDEKFMALAEHILLEEISDNYQLNEQAVLGVLDIFSKLKGTEISKTRLLLFLKMEHTAVFDYIVLTQNKTLIKKYLKVLLMFDLMHELKSSLITIIDSQWYKLESRLNDKDFAFLLWYSYLFGFDEDLIDYSKISLKSFNKEIIELNLYFYLNDAIRINKEILALKIEEFRKTSIFNSNEKKLVIEKIKKSLTDKPNNETAAALEPKQKPEKAVVKRRPYNNKLYVIDEKNVNHFINKYKLKRTNVYLPLYKGLRDSIATGYTDKMAFASPDNSKVFLTRKEVKQIMNENGNLTPKVREYTDSVSRDEKKKKKEIKNAFEWPVTEIYQQKHDRQDSILNDKSALMVMGYKITGLTRQKRWEILQRAVPKLGLKKVAYTIASHIKLRKGQKNGRNKFSYSISEWEYDLSKLKSVYYKKDFNWPQT
;
A
#
# COMPACT_ATOMS: atom_id res chain seq x y z
N MET A 1 51.51 15.51 -69.66
CA MET A 1 51.29 15.86 -68.24
C MET A 1 50.47 17.14 -68.20
N ALA A 2 49.31 17.14 -67.54
CA ALA A 2 48.52 18.36 -67.40
C ALA A 2 49.31 19.38 -66.55
N ASN A 3 49.49 20.60 -67.04
CA ASN A 3 50.10 21.69 -66.28
C ASN A 3 49.24 21.96 -65.03
N LYS A 4 49.88 22.16 -63.87
CA LYS A 4 49.24 22.50 -62.59
C LYS A 4 48.19 23.61 -62.71
N GLU A 5 48.45 24.61 -63.55
CA GLU A 5 47.50 25.69 -63.85
C GLU A 5 46.20 25.19 -64.50
N SER A 6 46.27 24.19 -65.37
CA SER A 6 45.09 23.60 -66.02
C SER A 6 44.21 22.87 -65.02
N ILE A 7 44.82 22.21 -64.03
CA ILE A 7 44.09 21.50 -62.96
C ILE A 7 43.41 22.52 -62.03
N LEU A 8 44.12 23.59 -61.65
CA LEU A 8 43.54 24.65 -60.82
C LEU A 8 42.38 25.37 -61.50
N LYS A 9 42.49 25.71 -62.79
CA LYS A 9 41.37 26.30 -63.54
C LYS A 9 40.16 25.37 -63.64
N MET A 10 40.39 24.07 -63.79
CA MET A 10 39.31 23.08 -63.80
C MET A 10 38.64 22.97 -62.43
N MET A 11 39.43 22.96 -61.34
CA MET A 11 38.90 22.97 -59.97
C MET A 11 38.11 24.24 -59.67
N ASP A 12 38.61 25.42 -60.05
CA ASP A 12 37.91 26.69 -59.87
C ASP A 12 36.57 26.72 -60.63
N ASN A 13 36.54 26.16 -61.84
CA ASN A 13 35.30 26.07 -62.62
C ASN A 13 34.28 25.12 -61.99
N GLU A 14 34.71 23.95 -61.52
CA GLU A 14 33.81 23.01 -60.82
C GLU A 14 33.35 23.54 -59.45
N LEU A 15 34.22 24.25 -58.72
CA LEU A 15 33.86 24.98 -57.51
C LEU A 15 32.83 26.09 -57.81
N GLY A 16 33.01 26.85 -58.90
CA GLY A 16 32.06 27.86 -59.34
C GLY A 16 30.67 27.28 -59.61
N LYS A 17 30.60 26.19 -60.39
CA LYS A 17 29.33 25.48 -60.65
C LYS A 17 28.69 24.94 -59.37
N LEU A 18 29.49 24.42 -58.44
CA LEU A 18 29.00 23.91 -57.16
C LEU A 18 28.41 25.03 -56.30
N ILE A 19 29.07 26.20 -56.26
CA ILE A 19 28.59 27.40 -55.56
C ILE A 19 27.26 27.86 -56.17
N GLU A 20 27.19 28.01 -57.50
CA GLU A 20 25.94 28.41 -58.18
C GLU A 20 24.79 27.42 -57.91
N HIS A 21 25.08 26.11 -57.88
CA HIS A 21 24.09 25.09 -57.55
C HIS A 21 23.56 25.24 -56.11
N TYR A 22 24.44 25.48 -55.13
CA TYR A 22 24.04 25.69 -53.74
C TYR A 22 23.28 27.00 -53.54
N GLU A 23 23.67 28.08 -54.23
CA GLU A 23 22.94 29.35 -54.22
C GLU A 23 21.52 29.17 -54.78
N HIS A 24 21.37 28.44 -55.88
CA HIS A 24 20.06 28.09 -56.43
C HIS A 24 19.20 27.31 -55.43
N LEU A 25 19.76 26.26 -54.81
CA LEU A 25 19.07 25.48 -53.77
C LEU A 25 18.66 26.34 -52.56
N GLN A 26 19.50 27.28 -52.16
CA GLN A 26 19.21 28.19 -51.06
C GLN A 26 18.05 29.14 -51.40
N VAL A 27 18.01 29.65 -52.63
CA VAL A 27 16.91 30.49 -53.13
C VAL A 27 15.60 29.67 -53.20
N GLU A 28 15.64 28.44 -53.71
CA GLU A 28 14.46 27.56 -53.79
C GLU A 28 13.93 27.20 -52.39
N SER A 29 14.83 26.87 -51.45
CA SER A 29 14.48 26.61 -50.06
C SER A 29 13.79 27.82 -49.41
N LYS A 30 14.35 29.03 -49.59
CA LYS A 30 13.73 30.28 -49.09
C LYS A 30 12.34 30.51 -49.69
N LYS A 31 12.14 30.24 -50.99
CA LYS A 31 10.82 30.34 -51.64
C LYS A 31 9.81 29.37 -51.00
N LYS A 32 10.19 28.10 -50.80
CA LYS A 32 9.35 27.10 -50.11
C LYS A 32 9.03 27.50 -48.68
N THR A 33 9.98 28.07 -47.93
CA THR A 33 9.73 28.55 -46.56
C THR A 33 8.68 29.67 -46.56
N VAL A 34 8.78 30.65 -47.47
CA VAL A 34 7.78 31.73 -47.58
C VAL A 34 6.40 31.20 -47.96
N GLU A 35 6.32 30.23 -48.86
CA GLU A 35 5.06 29.58 -49.25
C GLU A 35 4.43 28.83 -48.07
N LEU A 36 5.21 28.06 -47.31
CA LEU A 36 4.75 27.36 -46.12
C LEU A 36 4.26 28.30 -45.02
N VAL A 37 4.96 29.42 -44.79
CA VAL A 37 4.52 30.44 -43.82
C VAL A 37 3.16 31.02 -44.21
N LYS A 38 2.96 31.36 -45.49
CA LYS A 38 1.66 31.82 -46.00
C LYS A 38 0.57 30.76 -45.85
N ARG A 39 0.91 29.48 -46.08
CA ARG A 39 -0.04 28.37 -45.91
C ARG A 39 -0.43 28.17 -44.45
N ILE A 40 0.51 28.30 -43.52
CA ILE A 40 0.25 28.25 -42.08
C ILE A 40 -0.69 29.41 -41.68
N GLU A 41 -0.39 30.63 -42.11
CA GLU A 41 -1.22 31.81 -41.80
C GLU A 41 -2.65 31.67 -42.36
N TYR A 42 -2.79 31.14 -43.59
CA TYR A 42 -4.09 30.80 -44.16
C TYR A 42 -4.85 29.77 -43.31
N LEU A 43 -4.20 28.67 -42.93
CA LEU A 43 -4.81 27.60 -42.12
C LEU A 43 -5.18 28.09 -40.72
N GLU A 44 -4.38 28.97 -40.10
CA GLU A 44 -4.70 29.58 -38.81
C GLU A 44 -5.92 30.49 -38.91
N ASN A 45 -6.06 31.25 -39.99
CA ASN A 45 -7.23 32.10 -40.23
C ASN A 45 -8.49 31.27 -40.52
N GLU A 46 -8.37 30.20 -41.31
CA GLU A 46 -9.45 29.23 -41.54
C GLU A 46 -9.88 28.56 -40.22
N ASN A 47 -8.93 28.11 -39.39
CA ASN A 47 -9.22 27.56 -38.08
C ASN A 47 -9.91 28.57 -37.15
N LYS A 48 -9.50 29.85 -37.19
CA LYS A 48 -10.18 30.92 -36.45
C LYS A 48 -11.63 31.13 -36.93
N GLN A 49 -11.88 31.06 -38.23
CA GLN A 49 -13.23 31.16 -38.80
C GLN A 49 -14.08 29.95 -38.43
N LEU A 50 -13.56 28.73 -38.61
CA LEU A 50 -14.23 27.50 -38.21
C LEU A 50 -14.55 27.50 -36.72
N SER A 51 -13.61 27.92 -35.87
CA SER A 51 -13.83 28.05 -34.42
C SER A 51 -14.93 29.07 -34.07
N LYS A 52 -15.04 30.17 -34.83
CA LYS A 52 -16.14 31.15 -34.66
C LYS A 52 -17.48 30.57 -35.09
N ASN A 53 -17.53 29.90 -36.23
CA ASN A 53 -18.75 29.26 -36.73
C ASN A 53 -19.22 28.17 -35.75
N HIS A 54 -18.29 27.35 -35.26
CA HIS A 54 -18.60 26.28 -34.32
C HIS A 54 -19.04 26.81 -32.95
N LYS A 55 -18.47 27.92 -32.46
CA LYS A 55 -18.98 28.58 -31.24
C LYS A 55 -20.41 29.10 -31.40
N ASN A 56 -20.78 29.55 -32.60
CA ASN A 56 -22.14 30.02 -32.88
C ASN A 56 -23.13 28.85 -33.04
N GLU A 57 -22.70 27.72 -33.60
CA GLU A 57 -23.50 26.48 -33.69
C GLU A 57 -23.72 25.81 -32.32
N ILE A 58 -22.68 25.74 -31.48
CA ILE A 58 -22.78 25.18 -30.11
C ILE A 58 -23.67 26.04 -29.20
N GLY A 59 -23.85 27.34 -29.52
CA GLY A 59 -24.82 28.20 -28.85
C GLY A 59 -26.28 27.87 -29.15
N GLN A 60 -26.56 27.11 -30.23
CA GLN A 60 -27.89 26.74 -30.68
C GLN A 60 -28.21 25.25 -30.52
N GLU A 61 -27.21 24.37 -30.48
CA GLU A 61 -27.40 23.02 -29.96
C GLU A 61 -27.49 23.07 -28.43
N LYS A 62 -28.68 23.42 -27.91
CA LYS A 62 -29.21 22.69 -26.76
C LYS A 62 -29.30 21.24 -27.19
N ILE A 63 -28.16 20.52 -27.19
CA ILE A 63 -28.13 19.08 -27.21
C ILE A 63 -29.09 18.70 -26.10
N ASP A 64 -30.21 18.11 -26.48
CA ASP A 64 -31.26 17.75 -25.55
C ASP A 64 -30.66 16.65 -24.66
N TYR A 65 -30.02 17.08 -23.57
CA TYR A 65 -29.39 16.19 -22.62
C TYR A 65 -30.39 15.18 -22.09
N ALA A 66 -31.67 15.56 -22.02
CA ALA A 66 -32.74 14.65 -21.67
C ALA A 66 -32.93 13.59 -22.77
N PHE A 67 -32.88 13.95 -24.06
CA PHE A 67 -32.89 12.99 -25.16
C PHE A 67 -31.71 12.01 -25.08
N PHE A 68 -30.49 12.50 -24.84
CA PHE A 68 -29.33 11.61 -24.74
C PHE A 68 -29.41 10.69 -23.52
N VAL A 69 -29.83 11.19 -22.35
CA VAL A 69 -30.02 10.35 -21.15
C VAL A 69 -31.11 9.31 -21.36
N ASP A 70 -32.24 9.67 -21.96
CA ASP A 70 -33.33 8.73 -22.32
C ASP A 70 -32.89 7.72 -23.39
N THR A 71 -31.96 8.12 -24.27
CA THR A 71 -31.38 7.25 -25.29
C THR A 71 -30.32 6.33 -24.69
N ILE A 72 -29.58 6.74 -23.66
CA ILE A 72 -28.58 5.90 -22.96
C ILE A 72 -29.26 4.67 -22.36
N ASP A 73 -30.42 4.83 -21.70
CA ASP A 73 -31.17 3.69 -21.16
C ASP A 73 -31.62 2.70 -22.25
N LYS A 74 -31.85 3.20 -23.48
CA LYS A 74 -32.18 2.38 -24.66
C LYS A 74 -30.94 1.79 -25.35
N LEU A 75 -29.81 2.48 -25.33
CA LEU A 75 -28.55 2.09 -25.97
C LEU A 75 -27.82 0.98 -25.18
N ILE A 76 -28.11 0.79 -23.89
CA ILE A 76 -27.54 -0.30 -23.06
C ILE A 76 -27.69 -1.68 -23.73
N VAL A 77 -28.60 -1.82 -24.71
CA VAL A 77 -28.68 -2.99 -25.60
C VAL A 77 -27.70 -2.85 -26.79
N GLY A 78 -26.48 -3.39 -26.62
CA GLY A 78 -25.49 -3.72 -27.68
C GLY A 78 -24.78 -2.56 -28.40
N SER A 79 -25.45 -1.45 -28.65
CA SER A 79 -24.94 -0.30 -29.42
C SER A 79 -24.00 0.62 -28.62
N VAL A 80 -24.04 0.57 -27.28
CA VAL A 80 -23.12 1.34 -26.40
C VAL A 80 -21.66 1.07 -26.71
N TYR A 81 -21.28 -0.18 -27.00
CA TYR A 81 -19.87 -0.55 -27.21
C TYR A 81 -19.30 0.14 -28.45
N GLN A 82 -19.98 0.05 -29.59
CA GLN A 82 -19.55 0.66 -30.85
C GLN A 82 -19.51 2.18 -30.76
N LEU A 83 -20.52 2.79 -30.13
CA LEU A 83 -20.60 4.23 -29.95
C LEU A 83 -19.47 4.73 -29.03
N ALA A 84 -19.19 4.02 -27.94
CA ALA A 84 -18.12 4.36 -27.03
C ALA A 84 -16.73 4.21 -27.68
N GLU A 85 -16.53 3.18 -28.50
CA GLU A 85 -15.32 3.04 -29.31
C GLU A 85 -15.17 4.22 -30.27
N GLU A 86 -16.21 4.55 -31.04
CA GLU A 86 -16.20 5.70 -31.96
C GLU A 86 -15.88 7.02 -31.24
N TRP A 87 -16.48 7.23 -30.06
CA TRP A 87 -16.29 8.44 -29.27
C TRP A 87 -14.89 8.53 -28.64
N THR A 88 -14.31 7.39 -28.28
CA THR A 88 -12.93 7.34 -27.80
C THR A 88 -11.94 7.51 -28.94
N GLU A 89 -12.19 7.00 -30.14
CA GLU A 89 -11.34 7.15 -31.33
C GLU A 89 -11.36 8.57 -31.93
N SER A 90 -12.51 9.26 -31.85
CA SER A 90 -12.70 10.61 -32.39
C SER A 90 -13.18 11.61 -31.32
N PRO A 91 -12.37 11.86 -30.27
CA PRO A 91 -12.85 12.59 -29.10
C PRO A 91 -13.06 14.07 -29.42
N THR A 92 -14.27 14.55 -29.18
CA THR A 92 -14.60 15.99 -29.08
C THR A 92 -14.86 16.34 -27.62
N GLN A 93 -14.82 17.62 -27.25
CA GLN A 93 -15.13 18.04 -25.87
C GLN A 93 -16.52 17.55 -25.43
N VAL A 94 -17.50 17.62 -26.33
CA VAL A 94 -18.87 17.15 -26.10
C VAL A 94 -18.92 15.63 -25.93
N LYS A 95 -18.34 14.85 -26.86
CA LYS A 95 -18.31 13.37 -26.75
C LYS A 95 -17.61 12.92 -25.48
N SER A 96 -16.52 13.60 -25.09
CA SER A 96 -15.77 13.33 -23.87
C SER A 96 -16.60 13.56 -22.61
N TYR A 97 -17.30 14.70 -22.55
CA TYR A 97 -18.21 15.01 -21.45
C TYR A 97 -19.36 14.01 -21.36
N LEU A 98 -20.01 13.70 -22.50
CA LEU A 98 -21.09 12.73 -22.57
C LEU A 98 -20.63 11.34 -22.10
N LEU A 99 -19.41 10.91 -22.48
CA LEU A 99 -18.86 9.65 -22.01
C LEU A 99 -18.70 9.61 -20.48
N MET A 100 -18.27 10.71 -19.86
CA MET A 100 -18.17 10.79 -18.39
C MET A 100 -19.54 10.73 -17.72
N VAL A 101 -20.55 11.40 -18.30
CA VAL A 101 -21.95 11.32 -17.81
C VAL A 101 -22.50 9.90 -17.94
N ILE A 102 -22.20 9.20 -19.03
CA ILE A 102 -22.57 7.78 -19.21
C ILE A 102 -21.93 6.93 -18.11
N CYS A 103 -20.63 7.12 -17.82
CA CYS A 103 -19.94 6.36 -16.78
C CYS A 103 -20.60 6.57 -15.40
N GLU A 104 -20.96 7.79 -15.05
CA GLU A 104 -21.69 8.13 -13.81
C GLU A 104 -23.06 7.41 -13.76
N LYS A 105 -23.83 7.44 -14.85
CA LYS A 105 -25.12 6.75 -14.94
C LYS A 105 -25.00 5.23 -14.85
N LEU A 106 -23.92 4.64 -15.37
CA LEU A 106 -23.68 3.20 -15.22
C LEU A 106 -23.44 2.81 -13.76
N ILE A 107 -22.87 3.69 -12.93
CA ILE A 107 -22.76 3.47 -11.48
C ILE A 107 -24.15 3.50 -10.84
N GLU A 108 -24.93 4.55 -11.10
CA GLU A 108 -26.30 4.69 -10.57
C GLU A 108 -27.17 3.46 -10.90
N ASN A 109 -27.05 2.96 -12.13
CA ASN A 109 -27.80 1.81 -12.64
C ASN A 109 -27.14 0.45 -12.30
N LYS A 110 -26.07 0.42 -11.50
CA LYS A 110 -25.31 -0.78 -11.10
C LYS A 110 -24.82 -1.63 -12.28
N LYS A 111 -24.50 -1.02 -13.42
CA LYS A 111 -23.96 -1.65 -14.64
C LYS A 111 -22.43 -1.61 -14.68
N ILE A 112 -21.80 -2.12 -13.63
CA ILE A 112 -20.37 -1.94 -13.38
C ILE A 112 -19.47 -2.65 -14.41
N GLU A 113 -19.91 -3.76 -15.00
CA GLU A 113 -19.18 -4.46 -16.05
C GLU A 113 -18.97 -3.57 -17.29
N ILE A 114 -20.01 -2.83 -17.69
CA ILE A 114 -19.95 -1.88 -18.82
C ILE A 114 -19.04 -0.71 -18.45
N LEU A 115 -19.16 -0.20 -17.23
CA LEU A 115 -18.27 0.87 -16.74
C LEU A 115 -16.79 0.45 -16.82
N ILE A 116 -16.45 -0.76 -16.36
CA ILE A 116 -15.08 -1.29 -16.43
C ILE A 116 -14.59 -1.35 -17.88
N TYR A 117 -15.43 -1.80 -18.80
CA TYR A 117 -15.11 -1.78 -20.23
C TYR A 117 -14.83 -0.34 -20.73
N LEU A 118 -15.68 0.62 -20.39
CA LEU A 118 -15.48 2.03 -20.78
C LEU A 118 -14.21 2.63 -20.17
N LEU A 119 -13.93 2.36 -18.90
CA LEU A 119 -12.68 2.77 -18.25
C LEU A 119 -11.47 2.20 -19.00
N ASN A 120 -11.52 0.93 -19.43
CA ASN A 120 -10.46 0.33 -20.23
C ASN A 120 -10.29 0.99 -21.60
N LEU A 121 -11.37 1.40 -22.27
CA LEU A 121 -11.29 2.19 -23.50
C LEU A 121 -10.64 3.55 -23.24
N ILE A 122 -11.02 4.24 -22.16
CA ILE A 122 -10.44 5.52 -21.77
C ILE A 122 -8.95 5.38 -21.42
N VAL A 123 -8.53 4.28 -20.79
CA VAL A 123 -7.11 3.98 -20.54
C VAL A 123 -6.32 3.83 -21.84
N ARG A 124 -6.93 3.21 -22.87
CA ARG A 124 -6.31 3.05 -24.20
C ARG A 124 -6.23 4.38 -24.94
N ASN A 125 -7.27 5.21 -24.83
CA ASN A 125 -7.34 6.51 -25.48
C ASN A 125 -7.58 7.66 -24.48
N SER A 126 -6.56 7.96 -23.69
CA SER A 126 -6.65 8.95 -22.62
C SER A 126 -6.74 10.39 -23.12
N SER A 127 -6.58 10.64 -24.44
CA SER A 127 -6.68 12.00 -24.99
C SER A 127 -8.07 12.59 -24.83
N ILE A 128 -9.08 11.74 -24.62
CA ILE A 128 -10.46 12.16 -24.30
C ILE A 128 -10.53 13.02 -23.03
N LEU A 129 -9.59 12.84 -22.10
CA LEU A 129 -9.48 13.61 -20.85
C LEU A 129 -8.42 14.73 -20.93
N THR A 130 -7.82 14.97 -22.10
CA THR A 130 -6.79 16.01 -22.28
C THR A 130 -7.25 17.15 -23.19
N LEU A 131 -8.53 17.22 -23.53
CA LEU A 131 -9.10 18.27 -24.39
C LEU A 131 -9.30 19.63 -23.69
N ASN A 132 -8.77 19.80 -22.47
CA ASN A 132 -8.87 21.00 -21.64
C ASN A 132 -10.30 21.54 -21.55
N TYR A 133 -11.25 20.67 -21.21
CA TYR A 133 -12.64 21.05 -21.03
C TYR A 133 -13.04 20.86 -19.57
N ASP A 134 -13.10 21.95 -18.82
CA ASP A 134 -13.27 21.96 -17.36
C ASP A 134 -14.42 21.06 -16.86
N ARG A 135 -15.53 21.01 -17.62
CA ARG A 135 -16.69 20.18 -17.30
C ARG A 135 -16.41 18.68 -17.41
N THR A 136 -15.63 18.24 -18.40
CA THR A 136 -15.21 16.83 -18.51
C THR A 136 -14.30 16.49 -17.34
N ASP A 137 -13.37 17.38 -17.01
CA ASP A 137 -12.46 17.19 -15.89
C ASP A 137 -13.22 17.11 -14.56
N GLU A 138 -14.25 17.95 -14.35
CA GLU A 138 -15.10 17.91 -13.15
C GLU A 138 -15.83 16.57 -13.03
N LYS A 139 -16.44 16.12 -14.14
CA LYS A 139 -17.15 14.84 -14.18
C LYS A 139 -16.23 13.64 -14.01
N PHE A 140 -15.04 13.67 -14.60
CA PHE A 140 -14.05 12.62 -14.38
C PHE A 140 -13.60 12.57 -12.92
N MET A 141 -13.36 13.72 -12.27
CA MET A 141 -12.96 13.73 -10.86
C MET A 141 -14.07 13.23 -9.95
N ALA A 142 -15.32 13.63 -10.18
CA ALA A 142 -16.48 13.11 -9.43
C ALA A 142 -16.65 11.59 -9.61
N LEU A 143 -16.47 11.09 -10.85
CA LEU A 143 -16.49 9.67 -11.14
C LEU A 143 -15.37 8.92 -10.39
N ALA A 144 -14.15 9.46 -10.42
CA ALA A 144 -13.00 8.86 -9.73
C ALA A 144 -13.19 8.85 -8.21
N GLU A 145 -13.74 9.92 -7.63
CA GLU A 145 -14.09 10.00 -6.22
C GLU A 145 -15.08 8.91 -5.83
N HIS A 146 -16.18 8.78 -6.57
CA HIS A 146 -17.20 7.76 -6.33
C HIS A 146 -16.60 6.34 -6.40
N ILE A 147 -15.77 6.04 -7.40
CA ILE A 147 -15.15 4.71 -7.55
C ILE A 147 -14.11 4.42 -6.47
N LEU A 148 -13.34 5.42 -6.04
CA LEU A 148 -12.21 5.22 -5.11
C LEU A 148 -12.60 5.32 -3.63
N LEU A 149 -13.71 5.99 -3.32
CA LEU A 149 -14.15 6.24 -1.94
C LEU A 149 -15.41 5.46 -1.57
N GLU A 150 -16.19 4.97 -2.53
CA GLU A 150 -17.46 4.29 -2.28
C GLU A 150 -17.52 2.87 -2.88
N GLU A 151 -18.38 2.03 -2.30
CA GLU A 151 -18.63 0.68 -2.81
C GLU A 151 -19.71 0.72 -3.91
N ILE A 152 -19.28 0.73 -5.17
CA ILE A 152 -20.17 0.86 -6.34
C ILE A 152 -20.92 -0.44 -6.72
N SER A 153 -20.52 -1.58 -6.17
CA SER A 153 -21.12 -2.90 -6.42
C SER A 153 -21.05 -3.79 -5.19
N ASP A 154 -22.03 -4.68 -5.02
CA ASP A 154 -21.93 -5.78 -4.04
C ASP A 154 -20.87 -6.84 -4.45
N ASN A 155 -20.36 -6.77 -5.69
CA ASN A 155 -19.31 -7.63 -6.19
C ASN A 155 -17.92 -6.96 -6.03
N TYR A 156 -17.18 -7.36 -4.99
CA TYR A 156 -15.84 -6.86 -4.70
C TYR A 156 -14.88 -6.92 -5.89
N GLN A 157 -14.93 -7.97 -6.72
CA GLN A 157 -14.02 -8.10 -7.85
C GLN A 157 -14.26 -7.03 -8.93
N LEU A 158 -15.52 -6.65 -9.16
CA LEU A 158 -15.85 -5.57 -10.10
C LEU A 158 -15.38 -4.21 -9.56
N ASN A 159 -15.56 -3.96 -8.27
CA ASN A 159 -15.05 -2.75 -7.64
C ASN A 159 -13.53 -2.63 -7.77
N GLU A 160 -12.80 -3.72 -7.50
CA GLU A 160 -11.35 -3.76 -7.65
C GLU A 160 -10.90 -3.47 -9.09
N GLN A 161 -11.62 -3.97 -10.09
CA GLN A 161 -11.33 -3.70 -11.50
C GLN A 161 -11.62 -2.26 -11.89
N ALA A 162 -12.71 -1.67 -11.40
CA ALA A 162 -13.03 -0.26 -11.64
C ALA A 162 -11.97 0.66 -11.03
N VAL A 163 -11.56 0.39 -9.78
CA VAL A 163 -10.48 1.10 -9.07
C VAL A 163 -9.17 0.99 -9.86
N LEU A 164 -8.83 -0.20 -10.35
CA LEU A 164 -7.64 -0.40 -11.17
C LEU A 164 -7.69 0.44 -12.45
N GLY A 165 -8.84 0.47 -13.13
CA GLY A 165 -9.07 1.29 -14.31
C GLY A 165 -8.85 2.78 -14.04
N VAL A 166 -9.39 3.32 -12.94
CA VAL A 166 -9.18 4.72 -12.54
C VAL A 166 -7.69 5.00 -12.26
N LEU A 167 -6.99 4.13 -11.55
CA LEU A 167 -5.55 4.29 -11.28
C LEU A 167 -4.68 4.18 -12.56
N ASP A 168 -5.11 3.39 -13.54
CA ASP A 168 -4.50 3.33 -14.86
C ASP A 168 -4.72 4.64 -15.63
N ILE A 169 -5.92 5.23 -15.58
CA ILE A 169 -6.19 6.55 -16.15
C ILE A 169 -5.31 7.61 -15.47
N PHE A 170 -5.22 7.63 -14.14
CA PHE A 170 -4.32 8.54 -13.42
C PHE A 170 -2.87 8.41 -13.89
N SER A 171 -2.42 7.18 -14.16
CA SER A 171 -1.09 6.92 -14.71
C SER A 171 -0.88 7.55 -16.09
N LYS A 172 -1.91 7.48 -16.95
CA LYS A 172 -1.89 8.04 -18.32
C LYS A 172 -1.98 9.56 -18.35
N LEU A 173 -2.67 10.15 -17.38
CA LEU A 173 -2.82 11.60 -17.26
C LEU A 173 -1.56 12.29 -16.72
N LYS A 174 -0.50 11.57 -16.32
CA LYS A 174 0.71 12.21 -15.80
C LYS A 174 1.25 13.29 -16.77
N GLY A 175 1.37 14.52 -16.28
CA GLY A 175 1.96 15.64 -17.02
C GLY A 175 0.95 16.51 -17.78
N THR A 176 -0.32 16.10 -17.84
CA THR A 176 -1.42 16.90 -18.40
C THR A 176 -1.86 17.99 -17.41
N GLU A 177 -2.68 18.94 -17.85
CA GLU A 177 -3.12 20.06 -17.01
C GLU A 177 -4.03 19.62 -15.87
N ILE A 178 -4.99 18.71 -16.13
CA ILE A 178 -5.83 18.08 -15.10
C ILE A 178 -4.97 17.38 -14.04
N SER A 179 -3.84 16.80 -14.44
CA SER A 179 -2.94 16.10 -13.54
C SER A 179 -2.28 17.02 -12.52
N LYS A 180 -1.89 18.22 -12.95
CA LYS A 180 -1.17 19.21 -12.13
C LYS A 180 -2.08 19.92 -11.15
N THR A 181 -3.32 20.16 -11.54
CA THR A 181 -4.26 21.02 -10.81
C THR A 181 -5.17 20.20 -9.89
N ARG A 182 -5.96 19.28 -10.47
CA ARG A 182 -7.06 18.61 -9.78
C ARG A 182 -6.65 17.26 -9.23
N LEU A 183 -5.98 16.44 -10.05
CA LEU A 183 -5.63 15.08 -9.66
C LEU A 183 -4.62 15.03 -8.52
N LEU A 184 -3.57 15.86 -8.59
CA LEU A 184 -2.58 15.97 -7.52
C LEU A 184 -3.23 16.43 -6.21
N LEU A 185 -4.15 17.39 -6.28
CA LEU A 185 -4.87 17.88 -5.09
C LEU A 185 -5.75 16.78 -4.50
N PHE A 186 -6.53 16.08 -5.32
CA PHE A 186 -7.36 14.95 -4.91
C PHE A 186 -6.53 13.85 -4.24
N LEU A 187 -5.43 13.41 -4.87
CA LEU A 187 -4.57 12.37 -4.31
C LEU A 187 -3.96 12.77 -2.96
N LYS A 188 -3.70 14.06 -2.71
CA LYS A 188 -3.22 14.57 -1.42
C LYS A 188 -4.33 14.63 -0.37
N MET A 189 -5.48 15.18 -0.73
CA MET A 189 -6.59 15.39 0.19
C MET A 189 -7.22 14.06 0.62
N GLU A 190 -7.44 13.17 -0.35
CA GLU A 190 -8.14 11.90 -0.15
C GLU A 190 -7.19 10.71 0.04
N HIS A 191 -5.88 10.97 0.21
CA HIS A 191 -4.86 9.93 0.33
C HIS A 191 -5.25 8.81 1.31
N THR A 192 -5.60 9.19 2.55
CA THR A 192 -5.91 8.25 3.62
C THR A 192 -7.13 7.40 3.29
N ALA A 193 -8.20 8.02 2.78
CA ALA A 193 -9.44 7.31 2.45
C ALA A 193 -9.26 6.33 1.29
N VAL A 194 -8.61 6.78 0.20
CA VAL A 194 -8.29 5.92 -0.95
C VAL A 194 -7.36 4.78 -0.53
N PHE A 195 -6.34 5.07 0.27
CA PHE A 195 -5.38 4.06 0.71
C PHE A 195 -6.02 3.03 1.64
N ASP A 196 -6.84 3.45 2.61
CA ASP A 196 -7.55 2.56 3.51
C ASP A 196 -8.47 1.61 2.73
N TYR A 197 -9.22 2.15 1.76
CA TYR A 197 -10.04 1.35 0.85
C TYR A 197 -9.19 0.31 0.09
N ILE A 198 -8.09 0.73 -0.55
CA ILE A 198 -7.21 -0.16 -1.32
C ILE A 198 -6.60 -1.26 -0.44
N VAL A 199 -6.18 -0.93 0.78
CA VAL A 199 -5.63 -1.89 1.73
C VAL A 199 -6.67 -2.90 2.19
N LEU A 200 -7.92 -2.46 2.40
CA LEU A 200 -9.02 -3.34 2.79
C LEU A 200 -9.29 -4.44 1.76
N THR A 201 -9.09 -4.17 0.47
CA THR A 201 -9.22 -5.18 -0.60
C THR A 201 -8.22 -6.33 -0.46
N GLN A 202 -7.06 -6.09 0.19
CA GLN A 202 -5.94 -7.01 0.25
C GLN A 202 -5.46 -7.51 -1.14
N ASN A 203 -5.77 -6.74 -2.19
CA ASN A 203 -5.34 -7.02 -3.56
C ASN A 203 -3.97 -6.38 -3.81
N LYS A 204 -2.95 -7.23 -3.91
CA LYS A 204 -1.56 -6.80 -4.12
C LYS A 204 -1.33 -6.01 -5.42
N THR A 205 -2.12 -6.27 -6.46
CA THR A 205 -2.03 -5.53 -7.73
C THR A 205 -2.50 -4.10 -7.54
N LEU A 206 -3.61 -3.88 -6.84
CA LEU A 206 -4.11 -2.55 -6.49
C LEU A 206 -3.14 -1.78 -5.60
N ILE A 207 -2.63 -2.42 -4.54
CA ILE A 207 -1.64 -1.80 -3.65
C ILE A 207 -0.42 -1.35 -4.44
N LYS A 208 0.16 -2.24 -5.27
CA LYS A 208 1.31 -1.89 -6.12
C LYS A 208 0.98 -0.75 -7.07
N LYS A 209 -0.17 -0.80 -7.73
CA LYS A 209 -0.59 0.23 -8.68
C LYS A 209 -0.72 1.59 -7.99
N TYR A 210 -1.34 1.63 -6.82
CA TYR A 210 -1.50 2.87 -6.05
C TYR A 210 -0.16 3.46 -5.60
N LEU A 211 0.74 2.63 -5.06
CA LEU A 211 2.09 3.08 -4.68
C LEU A 211 2.87 3.63 -5.89
N LYS A 212 2.68 3.04 -7.08
CA LYS A 212 3.25 3.56 -8.33
C LYS A 212 2.65 4.92 -8.71
N VAL A 213 1.33 5.09 -8.56
CA VAL A 213 0.66 6.39 -8.81
C VAL A 213 1.22 7.45 -7.86
N LEU A 214 1.33 7.19 -6.56
CA LEU A 214 1.91 8.13 -5.59
C LEU A 214 3.35 8.53 -5.97
N LEU A 215 4.19 7.55 -6.29
CA LEU A 215 5.57 7.83 -6.75
C LEU A 215 5.57 8.67 -8.03
N MET A 216 4.69 8.34 -8.97
CA MET A 216 4.61 9.01 -10.25
C MET A 216 4.22 10.49 -10.14
N PHE A 217 3.37 10.83 -9.15
CA PHE A 217 2.97 12.20 -8.84
C PHE A 217 3.88 12.90 -7.81
N ASP A 218 5.07 12.32 -7.53
CA ASP A 218 6.04 12.84 -6.57
C ASP A 218 5.46 13.04 -5.14
N LEU A 219 4.45 12.24 -4.77
CA LEU A 219 3.81 12.22 -3.46
C LEU A 219 4.60 11.34 -2.47
N MET A 220 5.84 11.76 -2.20
CA MET A 220 6.82 10.95 -1.45
C MET A 220 6.44 10.76 0.02
N HIS A 221 5.74 11.72 0.63
CA HIS A 221 5.31 11.62 2.03
C HIS A 221 4.18 10.60 2.20
N GLU A 222 3.17 10.69 1.33
CA GLU A 222 2.04 9.78 1.22
C GLU A 222 2.53 8.37 0.92
N LEU A 223 3.43 8.22 -0.07
CA LEU A 223 4.04 6.94 -0.41
C LEU A 223 4.76 6.30 0.78
N LYS A 224 5.56 7.09 1.51
CA LYS A 224 6.25 6.63 2.73
C LYS A 224 5.23 6.18 3.79
N SER A 225 4.20 6.98 4.05
CA SER A 225 3.15 6.69 5.03
C SER A 225 2.40 5.39 4.71
N SER A 226 2.03 5.19 3.44
CA SER A 226 1.39 3.96 2.98
C SER A 226 2.27 2.73 3.19
N LEU A 227 3.56 2.81 2.84
CA LEU A 227 4.48 1.69 3.01
C LEU A 227 4.68 1.31 4.48
N ILE A 228 4.87 2.31 5.37
CA ILE A 228 4.94 2.07 6.82
C ILE A 228 3.65 1.41 7.31
N THR A 229 2.48 1.90 6.88
CA THR A 229 1.20 1.32 7.29
C THR A 229 1.03 -0.12 6.82
N ILE A 230 1.47 -0.43 5.59
CA ILE A 230 1.51 -1.80 5.05
C ILE A 230 2.36 -2.70 5.95
N ILE A 231 3.57 -2.27 6.30
CA ILE A 231 4.53 -3.05 7.10
C ILE A 231 4.04 -3.22 8.55
N ASP A 232 3.64 -2.13 9.20
CA ASP A 232 3.32 -2.14 10.63
C ASP A 232 1.99 -2.82 10.93
N SER A 233 0.99 -2.63 10.07
CA SER A 233 -0.41 -2.99 10.38
C SER A 233 -1.02 -4.05 9.47
N GLN A 234 -0.50 -4.25 8.25
CA GLN A 234 -1.12 -5.13 7.26
C GLN A 234 -0.23 -6.30 6.83
N TRP A 235 1.03 -6.32 7.27
CA TRP A 235 2.02 -7.29 6.82
C TRP A 235 1.53 -8.73 6.97
N TYR A 236 1.01 -9.08 8.15
CA TYR A 236 0.53 -10.43 8.44
C TYR A 236 -0.59 -10.94 7.52
N LYS A 237 -1.38 -10.04 6.92
CA LYS A 237 -2.41 -10.39 5.93
C LYS A 237 -1.81 -10.54 4.54
N LEU A 238 -0.96 -9.59 4.16
CA LEU A 238 -0.41 -9.49 2.82
C LEU A 238 0.64 -10.57 2.56
N GLU A 239 1.48 -10.87 3.54
CA GLU A 239 2.64 -11.78 3.42
C GLU A 239 2.27 -13.12 2.78
N SER A 240 1.17 -13.74 3.22
CA SER A 240 0.68 -15.02 2.67
C SER A 240 0.29 -14.99 1.19
N ARG A 241 0.10 -13.80 0.60
CA ARG A 241 -0.36 -13.59 -0.79
C ARG A 241 0.72 -13.00 -1.69
N LEU A 242 1.80 -12.49 -1.12
CA LEU A 242 2.91 -11.92 -1.90
C LEU A 242 3.70 -13.05 -2.55
N ASN A 243 4.04 -12.87 -3.82
CA ASN A 243 5.09 -13.68 -4.43
C ASN A 243 6.43 -12.93 -4.33
N ASP A 244 7.49 -13.63 -4.72
CA ASP A 244 8.87 -13.14 -4.82
C ASP A 244 9.01 -11.76 -5.49
N LYS A 245 8.29 -11.54 -6.59
CA LYS A 245 8.32 -10.26 -7.33
C LYS A 245 7.57 -9.14 -6.58
N ASP A 246 6.49 -9.48 -5.88
CA ASP A 246 5.75 -8.52 -5.06
C ASP A 246 6.55 -8.12 -3.82
N PHE A 247 7.24 -9.08 -3.20
CA PHE A 247 8.19 -8.81 -2.12
C PHE A 247 9.35 -7.93 -2.58
N ALA A 248 10.00 -8.28 -3.70
CA ALA A 248 11.08 -7.47 -4.26
C ALA A 248 10.63 -6.04 -4.57
N PHE A 249 9.41 -5.87 -5.08
CA PHE A 249 8.81 -4.54 -5.27
C PHE A 249 8.73 -3.74 -3.97
N LEU A 250 8.13 -4.33 -2.92
CA LEU A 250 7.98 -3.66 -1.62
C LEU A 250 9.32 -3.38 -0.95
N LEU A 251 10.30 -4.29 -1.10
CA LEU A 251 11.64 -4.13 -0.56
C LEU A 251 12.36 -2.93 -1.17
N TRP A 252 12.36 -2.81 -2.50
CA TRP A 252 12.99 -1.67 -3.16
C TRP A 252 12.28 -0.35 -2.86
N TYR A 253 10.96 -0.37 -2.75
CA TYR A 253 10.19 0.81 -2.32
C TYR A 253 10.54 1.20 -0.88
N SER A 254 10.66 0.23 0.03
CA SER A 254 11.11 0.47 1.41
C SER A 254 12.55 0.98 1.45
N TYR A 255 13.41 0.45 0.59
CA TYR A 255 14.78 0.90 0.42
C TYR A 255 14.84 2.36 -0.01
N LEU A 256 13.93 2.85 -0.88
CA LEU A 256 13.87 4.27 -1.27
C LEU A 256 13.68 5.21 -0.08
N PHE A 257 13.12 4.73 1.02
CA PHE A 257 12.87 5.53 2.24
C PHE A 257 13.71 5.12 3.45
N GLY A 258 14.50 4.05 3.36
CA GLY A 258 15.47 3.62 4.38
C GLY A 258 14.84 2.89 5.57
N PHE A 259 13.77 2.14 5.34
CA PHE A 259 13.17 1.22 6.33
C PHE A 259 13.04 -0.21 5.79
N ASP A 260 13.82 -0.55 4.76
CA ASP A 260 13.94 -1.90 4.21
C ASP A 260 14.39 -2.94 5.25
N GLU A 261 15.20 -2.54 6.23
CA GLU A 261 15.57 -3.42 7.36
C GLU A 261 14.34 -3.83 8.19
N ASP A 262 13.39 -2.92 8.42
CA ASP A 262 12.16 -3.23 9.17
C ASP A 262 11.36 -4.29 8.40
N LEU A 263 11.18 -4.10 7.08
CA LEU A 263 10.52 -5.09 6.23
C LEU A 263 11.19 -6.47 6.29
N ILE A 264 12.53 -6.51 6.27
CA ILE A 264 13.30 -7.76 6.41
C ILE A 264 13.02 -8.40 7.77
N ASP A 265 13.03 -7.62 8.85
CA ASP A 265 12.78 -8.10 10.19
C ASP A 265 11.37 -8.68 10.35
N TYR A 266 10.35 -8.01 9.80
CA TYR A 266 8.98 -8.52 9.74
C TYR A 266 8.85 -9.79 8.90
N SER A 267 9.63 -9.90 7.83
CA SER A 267 9.55 -11.03 6.90
C SER A 267 10.48 -12.18 7.26
N LYS A 268 11.25 -12.16 8.36
CA LYS A 268 12.22 -13.22 8.73
C LYS A 268 11.66 -14.65 8.70
N ILE A 269 10.38 -14.83 8.98
CA ILE A 269 9.72 -16.14 8.93
C ILE A 269 9.55 -16.59 7.47
N SER A 270 9.07 -15.69 6.61
CA SER A 270 8.81 -15.96 5.19
C SER A 270 10.03 -15.79 4.28
N LEU A 271 11.07 -15.08 4.74
CA LEU A 271 12.37 -14.95 4.07
C LEU A 271 13.09 -16.28 3.93
N LYS A 272 12.81 -17.25 4.80
CA LYS A 272 13.33 -18.60 4.66
C LYS A 272 12.87 -19.29 3.37
N SER A 273 11.74 -18.85 2.79
CA SER A 273 11.24 -19.35 1.52
C SER A 273 11.64 -18.52 0.31
N PHE A 274 12.19 -17.32 0.47
CA PHE A 274 12.56 -16.49 -0.69
C PHE A 274 13.85 -17.00 -1.33
N ASN A 275 13.75 -17.39 -2.60
CA ASN A 275 14.87 -17.92 -3.36
C ASN A 275 15.88 -16.80 -3.65
N LYS A 276 17.16 -17.01 -3.30
CA LYS A 276 18.24 -16.06 -3.63
C LYS A 276 18.45 -15.89 -5.14
N GLU A 277 17.86 -16.74 -5.97
CA GLU A 277 17.96 -16.68 -7.44
C GLU A 277 17.09 -15.59 -8.09
N ILE A 278 16.28 -14.86 -7.33
CA ILE A 278 15.49 -13.74 -7.86
C ILE A 278 16.44 -12.62 -8.30
N ILE A 279 16.56 -12.42 -9.62
CA ILE A 279 17.44 -11.42 -10.23
C ILE A 279 17.18 -10.02 -9.64
N GLU A 280 15.93 -9.72 -9.33
CA GLU A 280 15.50 -8.44 -8.74
C GLU A 280 16.03 -8.20 -7.32
N LEU A 281 16.38 -9.25 -6.56
CA LEU A 281 16.93 -9.16 -5.21
C LEU A 281 18.45 -9.28 -5.17
N ASN A 282 19.09 -9.78 -6.24
CA ASN A 282 20.54 -9.95 -6.31
C ASN A 282 21.30 -8.66 -5.99
N LEU A 283 20.88 -7.54 -6.60
CA LEU A 283 21.51 -6.23 -6.34
C LEU A 283 21.33 -5.80 -4.89
N TYR A 284 20.15 -6.04 -4.30
CA TYR A 284 19.87 -5.67 -2.90
C TYR A 284 20.77 -6.45 -1.94
N PHE A 285 20.81 -7.78 -2.05
CA PHE A 285 21.64 -8.61 -1.19
C PHE A 285 23.12 -8.37 -1.40
N TYR A 286 23.57 -8.11 -2.64
CA TYR A 286 24.96 -7.72 -2.89
C TYR A 286 25.34 -6.43 -2.13
N LEU A 287 24.45 -5.43 -2.10
CA LEU A 287 24.69 -4.19 -1.36
C LEU A 287 24.72 -4.38 0.15
N ASN A 288 23.94 -5.34 0.67
CA ASN A 288 23.80 -5.57 2.12
C ASN A 288 24.83 -6.56 2.69
N ASP A 289 25.21 -7.58 1.92
CA ASP A 289 26.13 -8.64 2.36
C ASP A 289 27.60 -8.30 2.11
N ALA A 290 27.91 -7.39 1.18
CA ALA A 290 29.28 -7.07 0.82
C ALA A 290 29.96 -6.20 1.89
N ILE A 291 30.96 -6.77 2.56
CA ILE A 291 31.89 -6.03 3.44
C ILE A 291 32.62 -4.92 2.66
N ARG A 292 32.99 -5.22 1.41
CA ARG A 292 33.58 -4.27 0.45
C ARG A 292 32.91 -4.41 -0.89
N ILE A 293 32.40 -3.30 -1.41
CA ILE A 293 31.68 -3.26 -2.68
C ILE A 293 32.68 -3.16 -3.83
N ASN A 294 32.80 -4.23 -4.61
CA ASN A 294 33.52 -4.21 -5.88
C ASN A 294 32.69 -3.43 -6.93
N LYS A 295 33.29 -2.39 -7.52
CA LYS A 295 32.63 -1.48 -8.47
C LYS A 295 32.23 -2.17 -9.78
N GLU A 296 33.02 -3.13 -10.26
CA GLU A 296 32.75 -3.87 -11.49
C GLU A 296 31.56 -4.82 -11.31
N ILE A 297 31.56 -5.58 -10.20
CA ILE A 297 30.42 -6.46 -9.85
C ILE A 297 29.15 -5.62 -9.62
N LEU A 298 29.27 -4.47 -8.95
CA LEU A 298 28.15 -3.56 -8.77
C LEU A 298 27.57 -3.10 -10.12
N ALA A 299 28.43 -2.70 -11.06
CA ALA A 299 27.99 -2.28 -12.38
C ALA A 299 27.24 -3.41 -13.10
N LEU A 300 27.75 -4.64 -13.07
CA LEU A 300 27.07 -5.81 -13.63
C LEU A 300 25.69 -6.04 -12.98
N LYS A 301 25.59 -5.95 -11.66
CA LYS A 301 24.33 -6.11 -10.92
C LYS A 301 23.33 -4.98 -11.17
N ILE A 302 23.81 -3.76 -11.41
CA ILE A 302 22.97 -2.64 -11.84
C ILE A 302 22.42 -2.90 -13.26
N GLU A 303 23.23 -3.42 -14.18
CA GLU A 303 22.75 -3.78 -15.52
C GLU A 303 21.75 -4.95 -15.49
N GLU A 304 21.95 -5.95 -14.63
CA GLU A 304 20.95 -6.99 -14.37
C GLU A 304 19.63 -6.37 -13.86
N PHE A 305 19.70 -5.49 -12.85
CA PHE A 305 18.54 -4.81 -12.29
C PHE A 305 17.79 -3.96 -13.34
N ARG A 306 18.50 -3.33 -14.28
CA ARG A 306 17.88 -2.58 -15.38
C ARG A 306 17.06 -3.43 -16.32
N LYS A 307 17.36 -4.73 -16.45
CA LYS A 307 16.62 -5.66 -17.32
C LYS A 307 15.32 -6.18 -16.70
N THR A 308 15.11 -5.94 -15.40
CA THR A 308 13.95 -6.45 -14.66
C THR A 308 12.64 -5.80 -15.14
N SER A 309 11.52 -6.53 -15.11
CA SER A 309 10.21 -5.99 -15.55
C SER A 309 9.34 -5.44 -14.42
N ILE A 310 9.77 -5.59 -13.16
CA ILE A 310 9.01 -5.13 -11.98
C ILE A 310 8.89 -3.60 -11.95
N PHE A 311 9.96 -2.91 -12.36
CA PHE A 311 10.10 -1.47 -12.28
C PHE A 311 10.11 -0.82 -13.67
N ASN A 312 9.46 0.34 -13.79
CA ASN A 312 9.59 1.20 -14.96
C ASN A 312 10.95 1.94 -14.97
N SER A 313 11.28 2.61 -16.06
CA SER A 313 12.57 3.28 -16.23
C SER A 313 12.82 4.38 -15.17
N ASN A 314 11.78 5.07 -14.73
CA ASN A 314 11.90 6.12 -13.71
C ASN A 314 12.15 5.52 -12.32
N GLU A 315 11.40 4.49 -11.94
CA GLU A 315 11.59 3.73 -10.70
C GLU A 315 13.02 3.17 -10.60
N LYS A 316 13.51 2.56 -11.70
CA LYS A 316 14.89 2.06 -11.78
C LYS A 316 15.92 3.17 -11.58
N LYS A 317 15.71 4.33 -12.21
CA LYS A 317 16.57 5.50 -12.08
C LYS A 317 16.66 5.95 -10.62
N LEU A 318 15.53 6.10 -9.94
CA LEU A 318 15.47 6.53 -8.53
C LEU A 318 16.21 5.56 -7.60
N VAL A 319 16.01 4.25 -7.77
CA VAL A 319 16.72 3.22 -7.00
C VAL A 319 18.23 3.32 -7.22
N ILE A 320 18.67 3.38 -8.48
CA ILE A 320 20.10 3.47 -8.83
C ILE A 320 20.74 4.76 -8.32
N GLU A 321 20.03 5.90 -8.40
CA GLU A 321 20.51 7.17 -7.85
C GLU A 321 20.67 7.12 -6.34
N LYS A 322 19.71 6.52 -5.62
CA LYS A 322 19.83 6.31 -4.18
C LYS A 322 21.01 5.41 -3.83
N ILE A 323 21.23 4.33 -4.58
CA ILE A 323 22.38 3.44 -4.40
C ILE A 323 23.68 4.25 -4.58
N LYS A 324 23.83 4.98 -5.69
CA LYS A 324 25.02 5.81 -5.95
C LYS A 324 25.27 6.81 -4.83
N LYS A 325 24.23 7.51 -4.37
CA LYS A 325 24.32 8.45 -3.25
C LYS A 325 24.76 7.76 -1.96
N SER A 326 24.20 6.59 -1.65
CA SER A 326 24.59 5.82 -0.46
C SER A 326 26.05 5.35 -0.48
N LEU A 327 26.65 5.23 -1.67
CA LEU A 327 28.05 4.86 -1.85
C LEU A 327 28.98 6.07 -1.75
N THR A 328 28.56 7.24 -2.24
CA THR A 328 29.35 8.49 -2.12
C THR A 328 29.33 9.03 -0.69
N ASP A 329 28.23 8.85 0.02
CA ASP A 329 28.04 9.35 1.39
C ASP A 329 28.77 8.50 2.44
N LYS A 330 29.26 7.30 2.08
CA LYS A 330 30.15 6.52 2.94
C LYS A 330 31.56 7.14 2.82
N PRO A 331 32.07 7.81 3.87
CA PRO A 331 33.37 8.47 3.80
C PRO A 331 34.44 7.44 3.41
N ASN A 332 35.29 7.76 2.42
CA ASN A 332 36.39 6.96 1.90
C ASN A 332 37.50 6.61 2.93
N ASN A 333 37.22 6.71 4.23
CA ASN A 333 38.19 6.63 5.31
C ASN A 333 38.73 5.22 5.60
N GLU A 334 38.38 4.21 4.81
CA GLU A 334 38.86 2.82 5.02
C GLU A 334 39.83 2.30 3.94
N THR A 335 40.23 3.10 2.94
CA THR A 335 41.01 2.57 1.80
C THR A 335 42.41 3.14 1.54
N ALA A 336 43.04 3.87 2.48
CA ALA A 336 44.43 4.30 2.28
C ALA A 336 45.34 4.38 3.52
N ALA A 337 45.03 3.68 4.62
CA ALA A 337 45.97 3.53 5.73
C ALA A 337 46.30 2.05 5.95
N ALA A 338 47.23 1.55 5.14
CA ALA A 338 47.93 0.31 5.43
C ALA A 338 48.96 0.56 6.56
N LEU A 339 48.98 -0.37 7.52
CA LEU A 339 50.16 -0.80 8.27
C LEU A 339 50.92 0.28 9.07
N GLU A 340 50.30 0.83 10.10
CA GLU A 340 51.01 1.06 11.36
C GLU A 340 50.13 0.59 12.52
N PRO A 341 50.68 -0.06 13.56
CA PRO A 341 49.98 -0.32 14.82
C PRO A 341 49.85 1.00 15.59
N LYS A 342 49.10 1.95 15.03
CA LYS A 342 48.74 3.19 15.70
C LYS A 342 47.49 2.97 16.55
N GLN A 343 47.59 3.52 17.75
CA GLN A 343 46.69 3.40 18.89
C GLN A 343 45.21 3.51 18.49
N LYS A 344 44.39 2.66 19.13
CA LYS A 344 42.93 2.58 19.03
C LYS A 344 42.32 3.95 18.69
N PRO A 345 41.75 4.13 17.49
CA PRO A 345 41.01 5.36 17.20
C PRO A 345 39.84 5.44 18.19
N GLU A 346 39.64 6.63 18.75
CA GLU A 346 38.41 6.97 19.46
C GLU A 346 37.22 6.56 18.61
N LYS A 347 36.43 5.65 19.18
CA LYS A 347 35.39 4.90 18.48
C LYS A 347 34.52 5.85 17.67
N ALA A 348 34.55 5.69 16.34
CA ALA A 348 33.58 6.27 15.44
C ALA A 348 32.18 6.12 16.06
N VAL A 349 31.42 7.22 16.08
CA VAL A 349 30.07 7.26 16.62
C VAL A 349 29.23 6.27 15.82
N VAL A 350 29.12 5.05 16.32
CA VAL A 350 28.28 4.00 15.77
C VAL A 350 26.87 4.58 15.74
N LYS A 351 26.30 4.74 14.54
CA LYS A 351 24.89 5.13 14.39
C LYS A 351 24.05 4.08 15.12
N ARG A 352 23.59 4.39 16.33
CA ARG A 352 22.82 3.46 17.16
C ARG A 352 21.39 3.43 16.63
N ARG A 353 20.86 2.22 16.43
CA ARG A 353 19.45 2.04 16.03
C ARG A 353 18.55 2.54 17.18
N PRO A 354 17.49 3.31 16.88
CA PRO A 354 16.52 3.70 17.89
C PRO A 354 15.79 2.48 18.44
N TYR A 355 15.53 2.49 19.75
CA TYR A 355 14.79 1.42 20.42
C TYR A 355 13.29 1.60 20.20
N ASN A 356 12.71 0.82 19.29
CA ASN A 356 11.31 0.96 18.86
C ASN A 356 10.30 0.22 19.78
N ASN A 357 10.78 -0.58 20.73
CA ASN A 357 9.90 -1.31 21.66
C ASN A 357 9.45 -0.41 22.83
N LYS A 358 8.39 -0.85 23.56
CA LYS A 358 7.95 -0.15 24.78
C LYS A 358 9.03 -0.23 25.85
N LEU A 359 9.31 0.91 26.51
CA LEU A 359 10.25 0.99 27.63
C LEU A 359 9.58 0.50 28.91
N TYR A 360 10.28 -0.28 29.70
CA TYR A 360 9.76 -0.76 30.99
C TYR A 360 10.20 0.15 32.12
N VAL A 361 9.25 0.55 32.95
CA VAL A 361 9.55 1.40 34.11
C VAL A 361 9.53 0.58 35.38
N ILE A 362 10.63 0.66 36.13
CA ILE A 362 10.83 -0.07 37.38
C ILE A 362 11.04 0.91 38.54
N ASP A 363 10.68 0.47 39.74
CA ASP A 363 11.02 1.19 40.97
C ASP A 363 12.51 1.02 41.29
N GLU A 364 13.15 2.09 41.78
CA GLU A 364 14.57 2.11 42.16
C GLU A 364 14.93 0.99 43.13
N LYS A 365 14.02 0.69 44.08
CA LYS A 365 14.18 -0.37 45.08
C LYS A 365 14.29 -1.78 44.47
N ASN A 366 13.74 -1.98 43.26
CA ASN A 366 13.69 -3.28 42.61
C ASN A 366 14.78 -3.47 41.54
N VAL A 367 15.60 -2.45 41.26
CA VAL A 367 16.58 -2.48 40.14
C VAL A 367 17.48 -3.72 40.19
N ASN A 368 18.03 -4.06 41.37
CA ASN A 368 18.90 -5.22 41.54
C ASN A 368 18.19 -6.56 41.22
N HIS A 369 16.91 -6.67 41.58
CA HIS A 369 16.12 -7.86 41.24
C HIS A 369 16.02 -8.04 39.72
N PHE A 370 15.72 -6.96 38.99
CA PHE A 370 15.62 -6.98 37.53
C PHE A 370 16.96 -7.23 36.84
N ILE A 371 18.03 -6.62 37.33
CA ILE A 371 19.40 -6.85 36.83
C ILE A 371 19.72 -8.33 36.87
N ASN A 372 19.46 -9.00 37.99
CA ASN A 372 19.76 -10.42 38.15
C ASN A 372 18.83 -11.30 37.31
N LYS A 373 17.53 -11.02 37.33
CA LYS A 373 16.50 -11.82 36.64
C LYS A 373 16.64 -11.82 35.13
N TYR A 374 16.96 -10.67 34.54
CA TYR A 374 17.07 -10.49 33.08
C TYR A 374 18.50 -10.34 32.60
N LYS A 375 19.49 -10.50 33.49
CA LYS A 375 20.92 -10.28 33.22
C LYS A 375 21.17 -8.92 32.57
N LEU A 376 20.51 -7.88 33.09
CA LEU A 376 20.54 -6.54 32.49
C LEU A 376 21.92 -5.92 32.63
N LYS A 377 22.31 -5.15 31.62
CA LYS A 377 23.52 -4.34 31.63
C LYS A 377 23.18 -2.88 31.34
N ARG A 378 23.85 -1.96 32.03
CA ARG A 378 23.78 -0.52 31.72
C ARG A 378 24.42 -0.31 30.36
N THR A 379 23.60 0.07 29.38
CA THR A 379 24.04 0.37 28.02
C THR A 379 23.41 1.68 27.58
N ASN A 380 24.07 2.38 26.66
CA ASN A 380 23.52 3.62 26.12
C ASN A 380 22.55 3.27 25.00
N VAL A 381 21.29 3.67 25.15
CA VAL A 381 20.17 3.34 24.28
C VAL A 381 19.63 4.62 23.67
N TYR A 382 19.39 4.59 22.35
CA TYR A 382 18.80 5.71 21.62
C TYR A 382 17.27 5.61 21.69
N LEU A 383 16.63 6.48 22.47
CA LEU A 383 15.22 6.40 22.83
C LEU A 383 14.35 7.34 21.99
N PRO A 384 13.25 6.87 21.38
CA PRO A 384 12.29 7.73 20.71
C PRO A 384 11.42 8.50 21.72
N LEU A 385 11.14 9.75 21.39
CA LEU A 385 10.30 10.66 22.18
C LEU A 385 9.08 11.11 21.36
N TYR A 386 7.94 11.25 22.03
CA TYR A 386 6.63 11.50 21.41
C TYR A 386 5.97 12.73 22.05
N LYS A 387 5.20 13.48 21.26
CA LYS A 387 4.42 14.63 21.74
C LYS A 387 3.22 14.20 22.60
N GLY A 388 2.64 13.03 22.33
CA GLY A 388 1.56 12.42 23.12
C GLY A 388 1.68 10.90 23.22
N LEU A 389 1.04 10.32 24.25
CA LEU A 389 1.07 8.87 24.51
C LEU A 389 0.46 8.02 23.38
N ARG A 390 -0.43 8.61 22.57
CA ARG A 390 -1.13 7.96 21.46
C ARG A 390 -0.43 8.12 20.11
N ASP A 391 0.56 8.99 19.99
CA ASP A 391 1.19 9.31 18.71
C ASP A 391 2.02 8.15 18.21
N SER A 392 1.85 7.71 16.97
CA SER A 392 2.63 6.60 16.39
C SER A 392 4.04 7.03 15.97
N ILE A 393 4.24 8.30 15.62
CA ILE A 393 5.48 8.82 15.05
C ILE A 393 6.34 9.51 16.13
N ALA A 394 7.60 9.13 16.23
CA ALA A 394 8.55 9.78 17.13
C ALA A 394 8.86 11.21 16.64
N THR A 395 8.74 12.19 17.54
CA THR A 395 9.01 13.61 17.25
C THR A 395 10.48 13.97 17.52
N GLY A 396 11.18 13.18 18.34
CA GLY A 396 12.59 13.38 18.66
C GLY A 396 13.23 12.12 19.22
N TYR A 397 14.53 12.19 19.50
CA TYR A 397 15.30 11.08 20.05
C TYR A 397 16.30 11.57 21.08
N THR A 398 16.65 10.72 22.05
CA THR A 398 17.64 11.04 23.08
C THR A 398 18.49 9.82 23.42
N ASP A 399 19.80 10.01 23.60
CA ASP A 399 20.71 8.97 24.09
C ASP A 399 20.69 8.92 25.62
N LYS A 400 20.31 7.76 26.17
CA LYS A 400 20.24 7.56 27.62
C LYS A 400 20.82 6.22 28.03
N MET A 401 21.58 6.25 29.11
CA MET A 401 22.03 5.03 29.77
C MET A 401 20.85 4.35 30.44
N ALA A 402 20.46 3.18 29.94
CA ALA A 402 19.34 2.38 30.45
C ALA A 402 19.80 0.95 30.75
N PHE A 403 18.99 0.19 31.49
CA PHE A 403 19.26 -1.22 31.76
C PHE A 403 18.66 -2.07 30.64
N ALA A 404 19.49 -2.61 29.75
CA ALA A 404 19.05 -3.43 28.62
C ALA A 404 19.36 -4.90 28.86
N SER A 405 18.49 -5.80 28.39
CA SER A 405 18.79 -7.23 28.31
C SER A 405 19.92 -7.50 27.31
N PRO A 406 20.63 -8.64 27.40
CA PRO A 406 21.77 -8.94 26.53
C PRO A 406 21.47 -8.89 25.01
N ASP A 407 20.21 -9.15 24.64
CA ASP A 407 19.68 -9.12 23.27
C ASP A 407 19.04 -7.77 22.89
N ASN A 408 19.09 -6.77 23.78
CA ASN A 408 18.38 -5.48 23.66
C ASN A 408 16.86 -5.60 23.42
N SER A 409 16.23 -6.77 23.66
CA SER A 409 14.79 -6.93 23.47
C SER A 409 13.96 -6.20 24.53
N LYS A 410 14.53 -5.98 25.73
CA LYS A 410 13.89 -5.28 26.84
C LYS A 410 14.82 -4.22 27.41
N VAL A 411 14.34 -2.98 27.43
CA VAL A 411 15.03 -1.85 28.05
C VAL A 411 14.21 -1.34 29.23
N PHE A 412 14.88 -1.17 30.37
CA PHE A 412 14.32 -0.75 31.63
C PHE A 412 14.92 0.60 32.06
N LEU A 413 14.05 1.47 32.57
CA LEU A 413 14.40 2.75 33.18
C LEU A 413 13.74 2.84 34.56
N THR A 414 14.40 3.54 35.48
CA THR A 414 13.77 3.90 36.74
C THR A 414 12.77 5.04 36.55
N ARG A 415 11.78 5.15 37.45
CA ARG A 415 10.82 6.29 37.44
C ARG A 415 11.53 7.64 37.47
N LYS A 416 12.65 7.76 38.20
CA LYS A 416 13.44 8.99 38.28
C LYS A 416 14.10 9.33 36.95
N GLU A 417 14.67 8.35 36.26
CA GLU A 417 15.27 8.55 34.94
C GLU A 417 14.23 8.96 33.89
N VAL A 418 13.02 8.37 33.91
CA VAL A 418 11.94 8.80 33.00
C VAL A 418 11.57 10.26 33.25
N LYS A 419 11.40 10.67 34.51
CA LYS A 419 11.15 12.08 34.87
C LYS A 419 12.27 13.00 34.40
N GLN A 420 13.52 12.57 34.55
CA GLN A 420 14.68 13.33 34.08
C GLN A 420 14.64 13.50 32.55
N ILE A 421 14.35 12.44 31.79
CA ILE A 421 14.20 12.51 30.33
C ILE A 421 13.08 13.49 29.95
N MET A 422 11.93 13.44 30.62
CA MET A 422 10.83 14.37 30.36
C MET A 422 11.24 15.82 30.64
N ASN A 423 11.92 16.08 31.76
CA ASN A 423 12.37 17.43 32.12
C ASN A 423 13.38 17.99 31.12
N GLU A 424 14.32 17.18 30.64
CA GLU A 424 15.35 17.61 29.68
C GLU A 424 14.81 17.82 28.26
N ASN A 425 13.68 17.19 27.90
CA ASN A 425 13.13 17.22 26.53
C ASN A 425 11.76 17.94 26.44
N GLY A 426 11.38 18.69 27.47
CA GLY A 426 10.16 19.49 27.51
C GLY A 426 8.88 18.65 27.40
N ASN A 427 8.06 18.93 26.38
CA ASN A 427 6.77 18.25 26.19
C ASN A 427 6.90 16.86 25.56
N LEU A 428 8.11 16.41 25.24
CA LEU A 428 8.33 15.12 24.60
C LEU A 428 8.54 14.02 25.65
N THR A 429 7.80 12.91 25.50
CA THR A 429 7.79 11.81 26.48
C THR A 429 8.10 10.47 25.82
N PRO A 430 8.91 9.60 26.46
CA PRO A 430 9.10 8.24 25.99
C PRO A 430 7.86 7.38 26.27
N LYS A 431 7.54 6.44 25.37
CA LYS A 431 6.46 5.46 25.59
C LYS A 431 6.87 4.39 26.60
N VAL A 432 6.31 4.50 27.80
CA VAL A 432 6.62 3.62 28.93
C VAL A 432 5.47 2.67 29.26
N ARG A 433 5.83 1.49 29.78
CA ARG A 433 4.93 0.50 30.37
C ARG A 433 5.40 0.24 31.80
N GLU A 434 4.52 0.44 32.78
CA GLU A 434 4.86 0.09 34.16
C GLU A 434 5.10 -1.41 34.27
N TYR A 435 6.30 -1.77 34.71
CA TYR A 435 6.63 -3.14 35.01
C TYR A 435 6.28 -3.41 36.47
N THR A 436 5.05 -3.85 36.68
CA THR A 436 4.67 -4.43 37.97
C THR A 436 5.22 -5.84 38.01
N ASP A 437 6.40 -6.01 38.62
CA ASP A 437 6.95 -7.34 38.78
C ASP A 437 5.95 -8.14 39.61
N SER A 438 5.57 -9.28 39.06
CA SER A 438 4.69 -10.25 39.68
C SER A 438 5.38 -10.97 40.86
N VAL A 439 6.29 -10.29 41.56
CA VAL A 439 7.01 -10.81 42.74
C VAL A 439 6.05 -11.01 43.92
N SER A 440 4.93 -10.29 43.96
CA SER A 440 3.80 -10.58 44.87
C SER A 440 2.79 -11.60 44.33
N ARG A 441 3.00 -12.15 43.12
CA ARG A 441 2.12 -13.18 42.55
C ARG A 441 2.61 -14.60 42.80
N ASP A 442 3.86 -14.86 43.17
CA ASP A 442 4.29 -16.24 43.43
C ASP A 442 3.80 -16.75 44.80
N GLU A 443 3.67 -15.89 45.81
CA GLU A 443 2.93 -16.24 47.06
C GLU A 443 1.41 -16.34 46.84
N LYS A 444 0.86 -15.54 45.92
CA LYS A 444 -0.55 -15.69 45.51
C LYS A 444 -0.79 -16.87 44.55
N LYS A 445 0.21 -17.39 43.84
CA LYS A 445 0.09 -18.54 42.93
C LYS A 445 -0.09 -19.85 43.69
N LYS A 446 0.54 -20.03 44.85
CA LYS A 446 0.20 -21.16 45.73
C LYS A 446 -1.26 -21.12 46.25
N LYS A 447 -1.94 -19.97 46.20
CA LYS A 447 -3.39 -19.84 46.42
C LYS A 447 -4.24 -19.76 45.14
N LYS A 448 -3.63 -19.66 43.94
CA LYS A 448 -4.34 -19.48 42.66
C LYS A 448 -4.19 -20.63 41.66
N GLU A 449 -3.37 -21.64 41.95
CA GLU A 449 -3.38 -22.90 41.18
C GLU A 449 -4.69 -23.69 41.34
N ILE A 450 -5.57 -23.30 42.27
CA ILE A 450 -6.94 -23.82 42.39
C ILE A 450 -7.95 -23.05 41.48
N LYS A 451 -7.55 -21.96 40.80
CA LYS A 451 -8.45 -21.09 39.99
C LYS A 451 -8.21 -21.08 38.48
N ASN A 452 -7.56 -22.11 37.92
CA ASN A 452 -7.64 -22.40 36.47
C ASN A 452 -8.77 -23.38 36.14
N ALA A 453 -9.91 -23.27 36.83
CA ALA A 453 -11.11 -23.94 36.39
C ALA A 453 -11.59 -23.23 35.12
N PHE A 454 -11.64 -23.95 33.99
CA PHE A 454 -12.37 -23.50 32.81
C PHE A 454 -13.76 -23.06 33.26
N GLU A 455 -14.10 -21.78 33.11
CA GLU A 455 -15.44 -21.27 33.40
C GLU A 455 -16.35 -21.48 32.19
N TRP A 456 -17.53 -22.04 32.42
CA TRP A 456 -18.49 -22.27 31.35
C TRP A 456 -18.96 -20.94 30.74
N PRO A 457 -18.92 -20.77 29.41
CA PRO A 457 -19.29 -19.51 28.78
C PRO A 457 -20.77 -19.18 28.99
N VAL A 458 -21.05 -17.95 29.41
CA VAL A 458 -22.42 -17.40 29.46
C VAL A 458 -22.89 -17.04 28.05
N THR A 459 -24.19 -17.18 27.76
CA THR A 459 -24.80 -16.91 26.46
C THR A 459 -25.73 -15.69 26.45
N GLU A 460 -26.03 -15.12 27.63
CA GLU A 460 -26.82 -13.90 27.75
C GLU A 460 -26.02 -12.65 27.43
N ILE A 461 -26.70 -11.66 26.84
CA ILE A 461 -26.15 -10.35 26.52
C ILE A 461 -26.71 -9.38 27.55
N TYR A 462 -25.88 -8.99 28.51
CA TYR A 462 -26.18 -7.85 29.37
C TYR A 462 -25.94 -6.58 28.55
N GLN A 463 -26.86 -5.60 28.64
CA GLN A 463 -26.90 -4.35 27.85
C GLN A 463 -25.72 -3.39 28.14
N GLN A 464 -24.48 -3.87 28.08
CA GLN A 464 -23.32 -2.99 28.08
C GLN A 464 -23.09 -2.51 26.64
N LYS A 465 -23.25 -1.19 26.45
CA LYS A 465 -22.74 -0.44 25.30
C LYS A 465 -21.23 -0.66 25.23
N HIS A 466 -20.80 -1.69 24.52
CA HIS A 466 -19.40 -1.85 24.14
C HIS A 466 -19.30 -1.99 22.63
N ASP A 467 -18.24 -1.38 22.13
CA ASP A 467 -17.88 -1.21 20.74
C ASP A 467 -18.15 -2.47 19.91
N ARG A 468 -18.73 -2.25 18.72
CA ARG A 468 -18.88 -3.26 17.69
C ARG A 468 -17.48 -3.74 17.28
N GLN A 469 -16.94 -4.69 18.03
CA GLN A 469 -15.99 -5.63 17.48
C GLN A 469 -16.80 -6.50 16.53
N ASP A 470 -16.93 -6.02 15.29
CA ASP A 470 -17.38 -6.80 14.15
C ASP A 470 -16.35 -7.90 13.91
N SER A 471 -16.38 -8.89 14.79
CA SER A 471 -15.57 -10.10 14.70
C SER A 471 -16.08 -10.89 13.51
N ILE A 472 -15.46 -10.65 12.36
CA ILE A 472 -15.13 -11.66 11.35
C ILE A 472 -16.33 -12.56 11.04
N LEU A 473 -17.37 -11.98 10.43
CA LEU A 473 -18.58 -12.73 10.02
C LEU A 473 -18.33 -13.66 8.82
N ASN A 474 -17.16 -13.54 8.16
CA ASN A 474 -16.84 -14.26 6.93
C ASN A 474 -15.84 -15.43 7.10
N ASP A 475 -15.21 -15.60 8.27
CA ASP A 475 -14.30 -16.73 8.48
C ASP A 475 -15.07 -17.98 8.91
N LYS A 476 -14.85 -19.08 8.19
CA LYS A 476 -15.37 -20.40 8.56
C LYS A 476 -14.75 -20.82 9.89
N SER A 477 -15.55 -20.84 10.97
CA SER A 477 -15.08 -21.33 12.27
C SER A 477 -14.50 -22.75 12.16
N ALA A 478 -13.53 -23.09 13.02
CA ALA A 478 -12.94 -24.44 13.04
C ALA A 478 -14.00 -25.55 13.19
N LEU A 479 -15.10 -25.29 13.91
CA LEU A 479 -16.24 -26.21 13.99
C LEU A 479 -16.96 -26.37 12.64
N MET A 480 -17.15 -25.27 11.90
CA MET A 480 -17.76 -25.30 10.57
C MET A 480 -16.93 -26.10 9.57
N VAL A 481 -15.58 -26.00 9.64
CA VAL A 481 -14.66 -26.82 8.84
C VAL A 481 -14.82 -28.31 9.16
N MET A 482 -15.12 -28.66 10.42
CA MET A 482 -15.46 -30.04 10.83
C MET A 482 -16.89 -30.47 10.47
N GLY A 483 -17.62 -29.64 9.72
CA GLY A 483 -18.98 -29.92 9.24
C GLY A 483 -20.10 -29.55 10.23
N TYR A 484 -19.79 -28.91 11.36
CA TYR A 484 -20.81 -28.51 12.33
C TYR A 484 -21.64 -27.34 11.78
N LYS A 485 -22.94 -27.56 11.60
CA LYS A 485 -23.93 -26.56 11.20
C LYS A 485 -25.30 -26.91 11.78
N ILE A 486 -26.16 -25.91 11.99
CA ILE A 486 -27.52 -26.16 12.50
C ILE A 486 -28.42 -26.69 11.39
N THR A 487 -28.48 -26.00 10.24
CA THR A 487 -29.37 -26.36 9.14
C THR A 487 -28.91 -27.63 8.44
N GLY A 488 -29.85 -28.57 8.26
CA GLY A 488 -29.62 -29.82 7.53
C GLY A 488 -28.89 -30.91 8.31
N LEU A 489 -28.66 -30.73 9.61
CA LEU A 489 -28.12 -31.77 10.49
C LEU A 489 -29.08 -32.08 11.64
N THR A 490 -29.27 -33.37 11.90
CA THR A 490 -29.99 -33.84 13.09
C THR A 490 -29.15 -33.60 14.35
N ARG A 491 -29.80 -33.48 15.52
CA ARG A 491 -29.13 -33.36 16.82
C ARG A 491 -28.07 -34.46 17.03
N GLN A 492 -28.35 -35.68 16.56
CA GLN A 492 -27.41 -36.81 16.63
C GLN A 492 -26.14 -36.56 15.80
N LYS A 493 -26.27 -36.19 14.53
CA LYS A 493 -25.12 -35.91 13.65
C LYS A 493 -24.28 -34.73 14.15
N ARG A 494 -24.93 -33.68 14.67
CA ARG A 494 -24.22 -32.54 15.29
C ARG A 494 -23.43 -32.99 16.51
N TRP A 495 -24.03 -33.84 17.34
CA TRP A 495 -23.36 -34.40 18.51
C TRP A 495 -22.14 -35.25 18.14
N GLU A 496 -22.23 -36.10 17.13
CA GLU A 496 -21.08 -36.89 16.62
C GLU A 496 -19.91 -36.00 16.15
N ILE A 497 -20.21 -34.85 15.53
CA ILE A 497 -19.19 -33.87 15.15
C ILE A 497 -18.56 -33.25 16.39
N LEU A 498 -19.35 -32.87 17.39
CA LEU A 498 -18.86 -32.27 18.64
C LEU A 498 -18.00 -33.26 19.45
N GLN A 499 -18.37 -34.54 19.48
CA GLN A 499 -17.57 -35.60 20.12
C GLN A 499 -16.18 -35.74 19.47
N ARG A 500 -16.08 -35.56 18.15
CA ARG A 500 -14.79 -35.55 17.44
C ARG A 500 -14.03 -34.23 17.59
N ALA A 501 -14.74 -33.12 17.75
CA ALA A 501 -14.15 -31.78 17.87
C ALA A 501 -13.53 -31.52 19.24
N VAL A 502 -14.15 -32.00 20.33
CA VAL A 502 -13.65 -31.77 21.70
C VAL A 502 -12.22 -32.28 21.91
N PRO A 503 -11.85 -33.51 21.52
CA PRO A 503 -10.46 -33.99 21.63
C PRO A 503 -9.46 -33.22 20.76
N LYS A 504 -9.89 -32.72 19.60
CA LYS A 504 -9.00 -32.02 18.64
C LYS A 504 -8.80 -30.53 18.95
N LEU A 505 -9.86 -29.86 19.37
CA LEU A 505 -9.88 -28.40 19.55
C LEU A 505 -9.88 -27.97 21.02
N GLY A 506 -10.20 -28.90 21.93
CA GLY A 506 -10.41 -28.64 23.35
C GLY A 506 -11.84 -28.18 23.67
N LEU A 507 -12.39 -28.66 24.79
CA LEU A 507 -13.75 -28.34 25.26
C LEU A 507 -13.99 -26.82 25.35
N LYS A 508 -13.00 -26.09 25.88
CA LYS A 508 -13.05 -24.63 26.01
C LYS A 508 -13.31 -23.96 24.66
N LYS A 509 -12.49 -24.27 23.65
CA LYS A 509 -12.60 -23.65 22.32
C LYS A 509 -13.95 -23.96 21.67
N VAL A 510 -14.41 -25.21 21.77
CA VAL A 510 -15.71 -25.65 21.25
C VAL A 510 -16.86 -24.90 21.93
N ALA A 511 -16.88 -24.87 23.27
CA ALA A 511 -17.94 -24.21 24.04
C ALA A 511 -17.99 -22.69 23.79
N TYR A 512 -16.85 -22.00 23.78
CA TYR A 512 -16.79 -20.56 23.50
C TYR A 512 -17.19 -20.22 22.06
N THR A 513 -16.87 -21.07 21.08
CA THR A 513 -17.30 -20.87 19.69
C THR A 513 -18.82 -20.93 19.56
N ILE A 514 -19.47 -21.94 20.16
CA ILE A 514 -20.94 -22.07 20.16
C ILE A 514 -21.58 -20.90 20.92
N ALA A 515 -21.05 -20.55 22.09
CA ALA A 515 -21.56 -19.42 22.88
C ALA A 515 -21.42 -18.08 22.14
N SER A 516 -20.33 -17.88 21.39
CA SER A 516 -20.14 -16.70 20.53
C SER A 516 -21.21 -16.61 19.44
N HIS A 517 -21.52 -17.71 18.75
CA HIS A 517 -22.59 -17.72 17.74
C HIS A 517 -23.96 -17.37 18.36
N ILE A 518 -24.27 -17.88 19.57
CA ILE A 518 -25.50 -17.53 20.29
C ILE A 518 -25.53 -16.03 20.59
N LYS A 519 -24.46 -15.46 21.14
CA LYS A 519 -24.39 -14.02 21.45
C LYS A 519 -24.49 -13.17 20.19
N LEU A 520 -23.78 -13.52 19.12
CA LEU A 520 -23.83 -12.80 17.86
C LEU A 520 -25.27 -12.71 17.33
N ARG A 521 -26.01 -13.83 17.35
CA ARG A 521 -27.41 -13.85 16.89
C ARG A 521 -28.38 -13.18 17.86
N LYS A 522 -28.20 -13.34 19.17
CA LYS A 522 -29.01 -12.62 20.19
C LYS A 522 -28.79 -11.10 20.13
N GLY A 523 -27.61 -10.63 19.70
CA GLY A 523 -27.25 -9.21 19.64
C GLY A 523 -27.76 -8.47 18.41
N GLN A 524 -28.23 -9.18 17.38
CA GLN A 524 -28.82 -8.59 16.18
C GLN A 524 -30.22 -8.00 16.48
N LYS A 525 -30.64 -6.96 15.76
CA LYS A 525 -32.00 -6.37 15.88
C LYS A 525 -33.04 -7.46 15.64
N ASN A 526 -33.91 -7.71 16.62
CA ASN A 526 -34.90 -8.81 16.64
C ASN A 526 -34.28 -10.21 16.48
N GLY A 527 -32.99 -10.38 16.74
CA GLY A 527 -32.24 -11.61 16.49
C GLY A 527 -32.70 -12.80 17.34
N ARG A 528 -33.16 -12.54 18.58
CA ARG A 528 -33.77 -13.57 19.45
C ARG A 528 -34.96 -14.27 18.78
N ASN A 529 -35.83 -13.50 18.13
CA ASN A 529 -37.02 -14.04 17.47
C ASN A 529 -36.68 -14.61 16.10
N LYS A 530 -35.87 -13.89 15.31
CA LYS A 530 -35.49 -14.29 13.94
C LYS A 530 -34.67 -15.58 13.90
N PHE A 531 -33.79 -15.80 14.89
CA PHE A 531 -32.90 -16.95 14.96
C PHE A 531 -33.24 -17.90 16.11
N SER A 532 -34.48 -17.87 16.60
CA SER A 532 -34.96 -18.67 17.74
C SER A 532 -34.61 -20.14 17.62
N TYR A 533 -34.87 -20.74 16.45
CA TYR A 533 -34.53 -22.13 16.15
C TYR A 533 -33.03 -22.40 16.28
N SER A 534 -32.17 -21.62 15.62
CA SER A 534 -30.71 -21.85 15.68
C SER A 534 -30.14 -21.63 17.08
N ILE A 535 -30.64 -20.61 17.79
CA ILE A 535 -30.27 -20.34 19.18
C ILE A 535 -30.63 -21.54 20.06
N SER A 536 -31.85 -22.08 19.95
CA SER A 536 -32.28 -23.24 20.75
C SER A 536 -31.45 -24.49 20.48
N GLU A 537 -31.05 -24.73 19.22
CA GLU A 537 -30.23 -25.89 18.86
C GLU A 537 -28.78 -25.74 19.36
N TRP A 538 -28.20 -24.53 19.31
CA TRP A 538 -26.90 -24.26 19.93
C TRP A 538 -26.94 -24.35 21.45
N GLU A 539 -28.00 -23.86 22.10
CA GLU A 539 -28.17 -23.96 23.55
C GLU A 539 -28.33 -25.42 24.00
N TYR A 540 -29.06 -26.23 23.22
CA TYR A 540 -29.15 -27.68 23.43
C TYR A 540 -27.77 -28.34 23.35
N ASP A 541 -27.02 -28.08 22.28
CA ASP A 541 -25.68 -28.65 22.06
C ASP A 541 -24.70 -28.21 23.16
N LEU A 542 -24.74 -26.93 23.57
CA LEU A 542 -23.93 -26.39 24.67
C LEU A 542 -24.30 -27.03 26.01
N SER A 543 -25.60 -27.17 26.31
CA SER A 543 -26.07 -27.85 27.52
C SER A 543 -25.59 -29.31 27.57
N LYS A 544 -25.63 -30.02 26.44
CA LYS A 544 -25.14 -31.39 26.31
C LYS A 544 -23.62 -31.50 26.46
N LEU A 545 -22.85 -30.56 25.91
CA LEU A 545 -21.41 -30.49 26.15
C LEU A 545 -21.09 -30.27 27.65
N LYS A 546 -21.87 -29.41 28.32
CA LYS A 546 -21.73 -29.16 29.76
C LYS A 546 -22.01 -30.41 30.58
N SER A 547 -23.09 -31.13 30.28
CA SER A 547 -23.45 -32.33 31.04
C SER A 547 -22.46 -33.49 30.84
N VAL A 548 -21.92 -33.64 29.63
CA VAL A 548 -21.04 -34.78 29.28
C VAL A 548 -19.58 -34.52 29.66
N TYR A 549 -19.06 -33.32 29.39
CA TYR A 549 -17.61 -33.05 29.46
C TYR A 549 -17.19 -32.08 30.57
N TYR A 550 -18.08 -31.22 31.08
CA TYR A 550 -17.70 -30.19 32.05
C TYR A 550 -17.71 -30.67 33.51
N LYS A 551 -18.61 -31.60 33.84
CA LYS A 551 -18.78 -32.12 35.21
C LYS A 551 -18.02 -33.41 35.50
N LYS A 552 -17.37 -34.00 34.50
CA LYS A 552 -16.53 -35.19 34.66
C LYS A 552 -15.07 -34.76 34.61
N ASP A 553 -14.20 -35.44 35.36
CA ASP A 553 -12.75 -35.22 35.42
C ASP A 553 -12.11 -35.49 34.04
N PHE A 554 -12.38 -34.59 33.08
CA PHE A 554 -11.95 -34.71 31.71
C PHE A 554 -10.47 -34.41 31.67
N ASN A 555 -9.67 -35.46 31.55
CA ASN A 555 -8.24 -35.34 31.32
C ASN A 555 -8.01 -34.69 29.96
N TRP A 556 -7.50 -33.46 30.00
CA TRP A 556 -7.15 -32.72 28.81
C TRP A 556 -6.03 -33.46 28.06
N PRO A 557 -6.09 -33.55 26.73
CA PRO A 557 -4.93 -34.00 25.96
C PRO A 557 -3.77 -33.06 26.26
N GLN A 558 -2.66 -33.60 26.77
CA GLN A 558 -1.39 -32.88 26.85
C GLN A 558 -0.98 -32.59 25.41
N THR A 559 -1.03 -31.32 25.01
CA THR A 559 -0.53 -30.82 23.73
C THR A 559 0.75 -30.06 23.95
#